data_AF-A0A2S7TNM4-F1
#
_entry.id   AF-A0A2S7TNM4-F1
#
_cell.length_a   1.000
_cell.length_b   1.000
_cell.length_c   1.000
_cell.angle_alpha   90.00
_cell.angle_beta   90.00
_cell.angle_gamma   90.00
#
_symmetry.space_group_name_H-M   'P 1'
#
loop_
_entity.id
_entity.type
_entity.pdbx_description
1 polymer ?
#
loop_
_entity_poly.entity_id
_entity_poly.type
_entity_poly.pdbx_seq_one_letter_code
_entity_poly.pdbx_strand_id
1 'polypeptide(L)'
;MQKLKYIFYFLTFCVLIYSCGDSGDEIVDFDHEAQAIIDNDSIVKFLKNNYYNSTTKTIDSLLSGETPLFNDVNLITKDVNQFDIDYKLYVYVINQVGIRIQI
;
A
#
# COMPACT_ATOMS: atom_id res chain seq x y z
N MET A 1 -25.99 40.91 -11.21
CA MET A 1 -25.70 39.82 -10.24
C MET A 1 -24.83 38.69 -10.81
N GLN A 2 -23.88 38.99 -11.72
CA GLN A 2 -22.94 37.98 -12.26
C GLN A 2 -21.54 38.13 -11.64
N LYS A 3 -21.07 39.37 -11.43
CA LYS A 3 -19.78 39.68 -10.78
C LYS A 3 -19.65 39.09 -9.37
N LEU A 4 -20.74 39.10 -8.58
CA LEU A 4 -20.76 38.51 -7.23
C LEU A 4 -20.64 36.98 -7.24
N LYS A 5 -21.15 36.31 -8.28
CA LYS A 5 -21.02 34.84 -8.44
C LYS A 5 -19.57 34.45 -8.74
N TYR A 6 -18.88 35.21 -9.59
CA TYR A 6 -17.47 34.96 -9.88
C TYR A 6 -16.57 35.20 -8.66
N ILE A 7 -16.89 36.19 -7.82
CA ILE A 7 -16.19 36.41 -6.54
C ILE A 7 -16.39 35.21 -5.60
N PHE A 8 -17.61 34.68 -5.52
CA PHE A 8 -17.88 33.50 -4.68
C PHE A 8 -17.15 32.25 -5.19
N TYR A 9 -17.13 32.00 -6.50
CA TYR A 9 -16.37 30.90 -7.09
C TYR A 9 -14.86 31.02 -6.89
N PHE A 10 -14.33 32.23 -7.01
CA PHE A 10 -12.92 32.51 -6.77
C PHE A 10 -12.55 32.27 -5.30
N LEU A 11 -13.39 32.72 -4.36
CA LEU A 11 -13.18 32.51 -2.92
C LEU A 11 -13.16 31.02 -2.56
N THR A 12 -14.11 30.23 -3.08
CA THR A 12 -14.13 28.78 -2.86
C THR A 12 -12.90 28.10 -3.45
N PHE A 13 -12.46 28.51 -4.64
CA PHE A 13 -11.22 27.99 -5.25
C PHE A 13 -9.99 28.30 -4.39
N CYS A 14 -9.88 29.51 -3.83
CA CYS A 14 -8.80 29.89 -2.92
C CYS A 14 -8.77 29.06 -1.63
N VAL A 15 -9.94 28.72 -1.06
CA VAL A 15 -10.01 27.85 0.13
C VAL A 15 -9.58 26.41 -0.19
N LEU A 16 -9.96 25.89 -1.36
CA LEU A 16 -9.57 24.54 -1.80
C LEU A 16 -8.06 24.40 -2.02
N ILE A 17 -7.38 25.42 -2.56
CA ILE A 17 -5.93 25.39 -2.73
C ILE A 17 -5.17 25.63 -1.42
N TYR A 18 -5.77 26.36 -0.47
CA TYR A 18 -5.16 26.64 0.83
C TYR A 18 -5.35 25.50 1.85
N SER A 19 -6.23 24.53 1.59
CA SER A 19 -6.40 23.38 2.49
C SER A 19 -5.22 22.40 2.46
N CYS A 20 -4.29 22.56 1.52
CA CYS A 20 -2.98 21.90 1.56
C CYS A 20 -2.01 22.78 2.36
N GLY A 21 -2.40 23.08 3.60
CA GLY A 21 -1.50 23.63 4.61
C GLY A 21 -0.80 22.46 5.28
N ASP A 22 0.51 22.57 5.40
CA ASP A 22 1.32 21.68 6.23
C ASP A 22 0.79 21.78 7.66
N SER A 23 0.01 20.78 8.09
CA SER A 23 -0.28 20.61 9.50
C SER A 23 1.06 20.32 10.14
N GLY A 24 1.60 21.32 10.84
CA GLY A 24 2.81 21.19 11.64
C GLY A 24 2.57 20.16 12.73
N ASP A 25 2.60 18.90 12.33
CA ASP A 25 2.65 17.77 13.24
C ASP A 25 4.01 17.85 13.90
N GLU A 26 4.03 17.85 15.23
CA GLU A 26 5.26 17.62 15.97
C GLU A 26 5.96 16.41 15.36
N ILE A 27 7.24 16.55 15.02
CA ILE A 27 8.07 15.42 14.62
C ILE A 27 8.23 14.58 15.89
N VAL A 28 7.28 13.67 16.11
CA VAL A 28 7.38 12.65 17.14
C VAL A 28 8.49 11.71 16.70
N ASP A 29 9.44 11.47 17.60
CA ASP A 29 10.45 10.43 17.40
C ASP A 29 9.72 9.08 17.27
N PHE A 30 9.65 8.57 16.04
CA PHE A 30 8.87 7.40 15.70
C PHE A 30 9.81 6.19 15.62
N ASP A 31 9.46 5.14 16.37
CA ASP A 31 10.22 3.89 16.38
C ASP A 31 9.92 3.09 15.11
N HIS A 32 10.67 3.40 14.05
CA HIS A 32 10.56 2.74 12.76
C HIS A 32 10.94 1.26 12.81
N GLU A 33 11.82 0.85 13.74
CA GLU A 33 12.25 -0.54 13.90
C GLU A 33 11.14 -1.37 14.54
N ALA A 34 10.54 -0.87 15.63
CA ALA A 34 9.38 -1.53 16.24
C ALA A 34 8.18 -1.58 15.27
N GLN A 35 7.96 -0.53 14.48
CA GLN A 35 6.90 -0.53 13.48
C GLN A 35 7.14 -1.58 12.38
N ALA A 36 8.39 -1.76 11.93
CA ALA A 36 8.73 -2.75 10.91
C ALA A 36 8.36 -4.19 11.35
N ILE A 37 8.52 -4.49 12.64
CA ILE A 37 8.13 -5.79 13.23
C ILE A 37 6.60 -5.95 13.20
N ILE A 38 5.86 -4.93 13.66
CA ILE A 38 4.39 -4.93 13.71
C ILE A 38 3.80 -5.05 12.29
N ASP A 39 4.38 -4.35 11.34
CA ASP A 39 3.96 -4.38 9.93
C ASP A 39 4.19 -5.76 9.34
N ASN A 40 5.36 -6.36 9.56
CA ASN A 40 5.63 -7.72 9.08
C ASN A 40 4.66 -8.74 9.67
N ASP A 41 4.36 -8.67 10.97
CA ASP A 41 3.36 -9.56 11.60
C ASP A 41 1.97 -9.41 10.99
N SER A 42 1.56 -8.17 10.73
CA SER A 42 0.27 -7.84 10.10
C SER A 42 0.21 -8.33 8.65
N ILE A 43 1.28 -8.15 7.89
CA ILE A 43 1.40 -8.63 6.50
C ILE A 43 1.39 -10.16 6.46
N VAL A 44 2.18 -10.83 7.29
CA VAL A 44 2.22 -12.30 7.34
C VAL A 44 0.87 -12.86 7.74
N LYS A 45 0.18 -12.23 8.69
CA LYS A 45 -1.19 -12.61 9.07
C LYS A 45 -2.16 -12.44 7.90
N PHE A 46 -2.08 -11.33 7.15
CA PHE A 46 -2.88 -11.14 5.96
C PHE A 46 -2.62 -12.23 4.92
N LEU A 47 -1.35 -12.50 4.58
CA LEU A 47 -0.97 -13.51 3.59
C LEU A 47 -1.40 -14.93 3.98
N LYS A 48 -1.42 -15.27 5.27
CA LYS A 48 -1.86 -16.60 5.76
C LYS A 48 -3.37 -16.77 5.77
N ASN A 49 -4.14 -15.68 5.86
CA ASN A 49 -5.59 -15.72 6.00
C ASN A 49 -6.36 -15.31 4.73
N ASN A 50 -5.65 -15.08 3.63
CA ASN A 50 -6.24 -14.73 2.34
C ASN A 50 -5.65 -15.61 1.23
N TYR A 51 -6.38 -15.74 0.12
CA TYR A 51 -5.96 -16.44 -1.09
C TYR A 51 -6.26 -15.59 -2.32
N TYR A 52 -5.61 -15.91 -3.44
CA TYR A 52 -5.91 -15.27 -4.72
C TYR A 52 -6.98 -16.07 -5.47
N ASN A 53 -8.13 -15.46 -5.69
CA ASN A 53 -9.20 -16.05 -6.48
C ASN A 53 -8.94 -15.79 -7.98
N SER A 54 -8.45 -16.80 -8.68
CA SER A 54 -8.11 -16.69 -10.11
C SER A 54 -9.32 -16.46 -11.03
N THR A 55 -10.54 -16.79 -10.57
CA THR A 55 -11.78 -16.59 -11.35
C THR A 55 -12.21 -15.13 -11.33
N THR A 56 -12.25 -14.52 -10.14
CA THR A 56 -12.66 -13.11 -9.94
C THR A 56 -11.49 -12.13 -10.05
N LYS A 57 -10.25 -12.64 -10.01
CA LYS A 57 -9.00 -11.87 -9.97
C LYS A 57 -8.87 -10.99 -8.72
N THR A 58 -9.43 -11.41 -7.59
CA THR A 58 -9.41 -10.70 -6.31
C THR A 58 -8.60 -11.44 -5.26
N ILE A 59 -8.23 -10.74 -4.18
CA ILE A 59 -7.76 -11.37 -2.95
C ILE A 59 -8.95 -11.48 -2.01
N ASP A 60 -9.27 -12.70 -1.63
CA ASP A 60 -10.42 -13.02 -0.78
C ASP A 60 -9.95 -13.72 0.50
N SER A 61 -10.77 -13.71 1.55
CA SER A 61 -10.52 -14.47 2.79
C SER A 61 -10.37 -15.96 2.48
N LEU A 62 -9.42 -16.63 3.14
CA LEU A 62 -9.10 -18.03 2.91
C LEU A 62 -10.33 -18.94 3.06
N LEU A 63 -10.63 -19.72 2.02
CA LEU A 63 -11.66 -20.76 2.01
C LEU A 63 -11.04 -22.16 2.17
N SER A 64 -11.87 -23.13 2.55
CA SER A 64 -11.42 -24.53 2.66
C SER A 64 -11.03 -25.07 1.29
N GLY A 65 -9.83 -25.65 1.19
CA GLY A 65 -9.29 -26.21 -0.06
C GLY A 65 -8.48 -25.21 -0.90
N GLU A 66 -8.54 -23.92 -0.58
CA GLU A 66 -7.74 -22.88 -1.25
C GLU A 66 -6.33 -22.80 -0.66
N THR A 67 -5.37 -22.35 -1.48
CA THR A 67 -3.98 -22.16 -1.03
C THR A 67 -3.80 -20.74 -0.48
N PRO A 68 -3.36 -20.57 0.77
CA PRO A 68 -3.05 -19.25 1.32
C PRO A 68 -1.97 -18.54 0.48
N LEU A 69 -2.08 -17.22 0.32
CA LEU A 69 -1.08 -16.41 -0.39
C LEU A 69 0.35 -16.66 0.15
N PHE A 70 0.48 -16.84 1.46
CA PHE A 70 1.76 -17.11 2.12
C PHE A 70 2.47 -18.39 1.64
N ASN A 71 1.69 -19.38 1.19
CA ASN A 71 2.20 -20.67 0.70
C ASN A 71 2.13 -20.77 -0.84
N ASP A 72 1.69 -19.73 -1.51
CA ASP A 72 1.50 -19.72 -2.96
C ASP A 72 2.85 -19.49 -3.67
N VAL A 73 3.08 -20.24 -4.73
CA VAL A 73 4.27 -20.17 -5.59
C VAL A 73 4.47 -18.79 -6.22
N ASN A 74 3.38 -18.03 -6.40
CA ASN A 74 3.41 -16.70 -7.00
C ASN A 74 3.85 -15.61 -6.00
N LEU A 75 3.97 -15.93 -4.71
CA LEU A 75 4.50 -15.02 -3.71
C LEU A 75 6.03 -15.04 -3.72
N ILE A 76 6.62 -13.88 -3.99
CA ILE A 76 8.07 -13.66 -3.92
C ILE A 76 8.38 -12.86 -2.66
N THR A 77 9.26 -13.38 -1.82
CA THR A 77 9.80 -12.64 -0.67
C THR A 77 11.23 -12.18 -0.95
N LYS A 78 11.53 -10.92 -0.62
CA LYS A 78 12.87 -10.34 -0.71
C LYS A 78 13.24 -9.67 0.60
N ASP A 79 14.45 -9.89 1.06
CA ASP A 79 15.02 -9.11 2.16
C ASP A 79 15.54 -7.78 1.61
N VAL A 80 15.16 -6.68 2.25
CA VAL A 80 15.52 -5.31 1.84
C VAL A 80 15.98 -4.55 3.08
N ASN A 81 17.14 -3.91 3.00
CA ASN A 81 17.57 -2.98 4.03
C ASN A 81 17.28 -1.55 3.58
N GLN A 82 16.61 -0.77 4.43
CA GLN A 82 16.33 0.63 4.19
C GLN A 82 16.52 1.42 5.49
N PHE A 83 17.39 2.45 5.45
CA PHE A 83 17.75 3.26 6.61
C PHE A 83 18.20 2.43 7.82
N ASP A 84 19.05 1.43 7.57
CA ASP A 84 19.56 0.49 8.58
C ASP A 84 18.51 -0.40 9.25
N ILE A 85 17.30 -0.48 8.68
CA ILE A 85 16.23 -1.37 9.12
C ILE A 85 16.02 -2.48 8.06
N ASP A 86 15.96 -3.73 8.51
CA ASP A 86 15.73 -4.90 7.67
C ASP A 86 14.23 -5.19 7.53
N TYR A 87 13.74 -5.20 6.28
CA TYR A 87 12.36 -5.48 5.91
C TYR A 87 12.24 -6.75 5.07
N LYS A 88 11.07 -7.40 5.16
CA LYS A 88 10.64 -8.42 4.18
C LYS A 88 9.65 -7.81 3.22
N LEU A 89 10.06 -7.66 1.96
CA LEU A 89 9.19 -7.25 0.88
C LEU A 89 8.49 -8.48 0.29
N TYR A 90 7.16 -8.46 0.28
CA TYR A 90 6.31 -9.52 -0.30
C TYR A 90 5.67 -9.02 -1.60
N VAL A 91 5.87 -9.74 -2.69
CA VAL A 91 5.34 -9.40 -4.02
C VAL A 91 4.57 -10.58 -4.56
N TYR A 92 3.27 -10.41 -4.80
CA TYR A 92 2.43 -11.44 -5.40
C TYR A 92 2.30 -11.19 -6.92
N VAL A 93 2.74 -12.16 -7.73
CA VAL A 93 2.82 -11.99 -9.19
C VAL A 93 1.60 -12.60 -9.88
N ILE A 94 0.74 -11.73 -10.43
CA ILE A 94 -0.46 -12.13 -11.18
C ILE A 94 -0.22 -11.86 -12.67
N ASN A 95 0.08 -12.93 -13.42
CA ASN A 95 0.53 -12.93 -14.82
C ASN A 95 1.98 -12.50 -15.01
N GLN A 96 2.80 -13.41 -15.53
CA GLN A 96 4.14 -13.09 -16.03
C GLN A 96 4.03 -12.40 -17.40
N VAL A 97 3.60 -11.13 -17.46
CA VAL A 97 4.01 -10.27 -18.59
C VAL A 97 5.31 -9.58 -18.19
N GLY A 98 6.33 -10.39 -17.91
CA GLY A 98 7.68 -9.90 -17.74
C GLY A 98 8.25 -9.60 -19.12
N ILE A 99 8.30 -8.33 -19.51
CA ILE A 99 9.12 -7.92 -20.65
C ILE A 99 10.58 -8.19 -20.25
N ARG A 100 11.14 -9.27 -20.78
CA ARG A 100 12.59 -9.51 -20.77
C ARG A 100 13.23 -8.43 -21.63
N ILE A 101 13.88 -7.46 -21.00
CA ILE A 101 14.95 -6.70 -21.65
C ILE A 101 16.22 -7.52 -21.41
N GLN A 102 16.64 -8.28 -22.42
CA GLN A 102 18.02 -8.76 -22.49
C GLN A 102 18.89 -7.56 -22.90
N ILE A 103 19.87 -7.23 -22.07
CA ILE A 103 21.00 -6.37 -22.42
C ILE A 103 22.09 -7.26 -23.00
#